data_AF-A0A329QML9-F1
#
_entry.id   AF-A0A329QML9-F1
#
_cell.length_a   1.000
_cell.length_b   1.000
_cell.length_c   1.000
_cell.angle_alpha   90.00
_cell.angle_beta   90.00
_cell.angle_gamma   90.00
#
_symmetry.space_group_name_H-M   'P 1'
#
loop_
_entity.id
_entity.type
_entity.pdbx_description
1 polymer ?
#
loop_
_entity_poly.entity_id
_entity_poly.type
_entity_poly.pdbx_seq_one_letter_code
_entity_poly.pdbx_strand_id
1 'polypeptide(L)'
;MQTGMRIIYDQDGEIVLSFMPSDGSPRKEITKLEHIDLEYDEIDLSIYYIEKVDPETKKPVIKRIRPELTPEERIKELEDQVLLLANEKTGGIL
;
A
#
# COMPACT_ATOMS: atom_id res chain seq x y z
N MET A 1 2.08 -25.85 9.34
CA MET A 1 1.55 -24.47 9.45
C MET A 1 2.02 -23.71 8.23
N GLN A 2 1.12 -23.10 7.48
CA GLN A 2 1.53 -22.14 6.46
C GLN A 2 2.01 -20.89 7.19
N THR A 3 3.30 -20.59 7.06
CA THR A 3 3.89 -19.38 7.63
C THR A 3 3.39 -18.20 6.80
N GLY A 4 2.57 -17.34 7.40
CA GLY A 4 2.14 -16.09 6.78
C GLY A 4 3.24 -15.03 6.84
N MET A 5 2.88 -13.80 7.19
CA MET A 5 3.81 -12.66 7.19
C MET A 5 4.17 -12.24 8.62
N ARG A 6 5.46 -12.01 8.87
CA ARG A 6 5.93 -11.34 10.10
C ARG A 6 6.17 -9.87 9.82
N ILE A 7 5.61 -9.00 10.66
CA ILE A 7 5.80 -7.55 10.60
C ILE A 7 6.61 -7.12 11.81
N ILE A 8 7.69 -6.39 11.60
CA ILE A 8 8.53 -5.80 12.64
C ILE A 8 8.30 -4.29 12.64
N TYR A 9 8.03 -3.72 13.81
CA TYR A 9 7.71 -2.31 13.96
C TYR A 9 8.33 -1.71 15.22
N ASP A 10 8.46 -0.40 15.25
CA ASP A 10 9.08 0.35 16.35
C ASP A 10 8.07 0.78 17.44
N GLN A 11 8.54 1.58 18.41
CA GLN A 11 7.72 2.04 19.53
C GLN A 11 6.45 2.82 19.14
N ASP A 12 6.42 3.44 17.96
CA ASP A 12 5.27 4.23 17.48
C ASP A 12 4.42 3.45 16.47
N GLY A 13 4.75 2.18 16.23
CA GLY A 13 4.04 1.35 15.26
C GLY A 13 4.61 1.42 13.84
N GLU A 14 5.69 2.17 13.60
CA GLU A 14 6.25 2.33 12.26
C GLU A 14 6.93 1.03 11.82
N ILE A 15 6.58 0.54 10.64
CA ILE A 15 7.16 -0.69 10.10
C ILE A 15 8.62 -0.43 9.75
N VAL A 16 9.50 -1.24 10.33
CA VAL A 16 10.94 -1.08 10.16
C VAL A 16 11.37 -1.80 8.89
N LEU A 17 11.47 -1.04 7.80
CA LEU A 17 11.83 -1.51 6.46
C LEU A 17 12.84 -0.55 5.83
N SER A 18 13.86 -1.06 5.14
CA SER A 18 14.80 -0.22 4.37
C SER A 18 15.18 -0.92 3.06
N PHE A 19 14.67 -0.43 1.94
CA PHE A 19 15.00 -0.94 0.60
C PHE A 19 15.76 0.06 -0.28
N MET A 20 15.91 1.31 0.17
CA MET A 20 16.52 2.40 -0.60
C MET A 20 17.50 3.21 0.25
N PRO A 21 18.47 3.90 -0.36
CA PRO A 21 19.30 4.88 0.33
C PRO A 21 18.40 5.96 0.94
N SER A 22 18.68 6.33 2.19
CA SER A 22 18.03 7.48 2.81
C SER A 22 18.32 8.74 1.98
N ASP A 23 17.32 9.59 1.87
CA ASP A 23 17.38 10.95 1.33
C ASP A 23 18.31 11.90 2.12
N GLY A 24 18.93 11.41 3.20
CA GLY A 24 19.80 12.17 4.11
C GLY A 24 19.07 12.73 5.32
N SER A 25 17.77 12.48 5.47
CA SER A 25 17.00 12.89 6.65
C SER A 25 17.51 12.16 7.91
N PRO A 26 17.59 12.84 9.08
CA PRO A 26 17.97 12.21 10.33
C PRO A 26 17.10 11.01 10.64
N ARG A 27 17.72 9.89 11.00
CA ARG A 27 16.98 8.70 11.42
C ARG A 27 16.36 8.95 12.78
N LYS A 28 15.09 8.58 12.90
CA LYS A 28 14.42 8.44 14.17
C LYS A 28 15.17 7.42 15.05
N GLU A 29 15.28 7.73 16.34
CA GLU A 29 15.81 6.80 17.32
C GLU A 29 14.78 5.70 17.62
N ILE A 30 15.20 4.44 17.48
CA ILE A 30 14.37 3.27 17.80
C ILE A 30 14.72 2.82 19.21
N THR A 31 13.77 2.93 20.14
CA THR A 31 13.95 2.53 21.54
C THR A 31 13.42 1.13 21.82
N LYS A 32 12.48 0.66 21.00
CA LYS A 32 11.86 -0.66 21.11
C LYS A 32 11.51 -1.21 19.74
N LEU A 33 11.69 -2.52 19.57
CA LEU A 33 11.18 -3.27 18.44
C LEU A 33 10.22 -4.35 18.92
N GLU A 34 9.11 -4.49 18.21
CA GLU A 34 8.12 -5.54 18.42
C GLU A 34 7.77 -6.21 17.09
N HIS A 35 7.07 -7.33 17.16
CA HIS A 35 6.56 -7.99 15.97
C HIS A 35 5.14 -8.50 16.15
N ILE A 36 4.44 -8.66 15.03
CA ILE A 36 3.22 -9.44 14.93
C ILE A 36 3.38 -10.45 13.79
N ASP A 37 2.76 -11.60 13.95
CA ASP A 37 2.63 -12.61 12.90
C ASP A 37 1.19 -12.58 12.39
N LEU A 38 1.05 -12.54 11.08
CA LEU A 38 -0.21 -12.67 10.38
C LEU A 38 -0.32 -14.08 9.80
N GLU A 39 -1.53 -14.61 9.76
CA GLU A 39 -1.81 -15.86 9.09
C GLU A 39 -1.66 -15.73 7.57
N TYR A 40 -1.46 -16.85 6.89
CA TYR A 40 -1.43 -16.87 5.43
C TYR A 40 -2.79 -16.40 4.89
N ASP A 41 -2.77 -15.46 3.95
CA ASP A 41 -3.95 -14.88 3.30
C ASP A 41 -4.86 -14.04 4.25
N GLU A 42 -4.35 -13.60 5.40
CA GLU A 42 -5.12 -12.74 6.33
C GLU A 42 -5.42 -11.35 5.72
N ILE A 43 -4.56 -10.86 4.83
CA ILE A 43 -4.69 -9.56 4.15
C ILE A 43 -4.42 -9.75 2.67
N ASP A 44 -5.37 -9.34 1.83
CA ASP A 44 -5.17 -9.26 0.38
C ASP A 44 -4.26 -8.07 0.03
N LEU A 45 -2.96 -8.36 -0.07
CA LEU A 45 -1.92 -7.37 -0.40
C LEU A 45 -1.97 -6.89 -1.86
N SER A 46 -2.89 -7.40 -2.70
CA SER A 46 -3.14 -6.86 -4.04
C SER A 46 -4.09 -5.65 -4.02
N ILE A 47 -4.90 -5.55 -2.97
CA ILE A 47 -5.89 -4.47 -2.79
C ILE A 47 -5.45 -3.51 -1.68
N TYR A 48 -4.78 -4.04 -0.65
CA TYR A 48 -4.42 -3.30 0.55
C TYR A 48 -2.93 -3.30 0.81
N TYR A 49 -2.46 -2.29 1.55
CA TYR A 49 -1.13 -2.29 2.14
C TYR A 49 -1.24 -1.99 3.63
N ILE A 50 -0.24 -2.45 4.39
CA ILE A 50 -0.15 -2.18 5.82
C ILE A 50 0.64 -0.90 5.99
N GLU A 51 -0.01 0.14 6.52
CA GLU A 51 0.64 1.44 6.73
C GLU A 51 1.52 1.41 7.98
N LYS A 52 1.00 0.84 9.06
CA LYS A 52 1.67 0.73 10.36
C LYS A 52 1.02 -0.36 11.20
N VAL A 53 1.58 -0.62 12.38
CA VAL A 53 0.94 -1.43 13.42
C VAL A 53 0.48 -0.51 14.53
N ASP A 54 -0.73 -0.71 15.05
CA ASP A 54 -1.16 -0.01 16.25
C ASP A 54 -0.40 -0.59 17.47
N PRO A 55 0.44 0.21 18.15
CA PRO A 55 1.28 -0.28 19.24
C PRO A 55 0.46 -0.68 20.49
N GLU A 56 -0.76 -0.17 20.66
CA GLU A 56 -1.65 -0.51 21.77
C GLU A 56 -2.43 -1.80 21.48
N THR A 57 -3.09 -1.88 20.32
CA THR A 57 -3.95 -3.02 19.98
C THR A 57 -3.21 -4.19 19.37
N LYS A 58 -1.95 -3.99 18.94
CA LYS A 58 -1.13 -4.99 18.24
C LYS A 58 -1.77 -5.47 16.94
N LYS A 59 -2.52 -4.60 16.26
CA LYS A 59 -3.18 -4.89 14.99
C LYS A 59 -2.63 -4.04 13.85
N PRO A 60 -2.56 -4.57 12.61
CA PRO A 60 -2.15 -3.79 11.45
C PRO A 60 -3.21 -2.72 11.13
N VAL A 61 -2.74 -1.51 10.84
CA VAL A 61 -3.53 -0.44 10.24
C VAL A 61 -3.42 -0.56 8.73
N ILE A 62 -4.52 -0.92 8.09
CA ILE A 62 -4.57 -1.30 6.68
C ILE A 62 -5.19 -0.18 5.86
N LYS A 63 -4.61 0.14 4.71
CA LYS A 63 -5.15 1.09 3.73
C LYS A 63 -5.25 0.45 2.36
N ARG A 64 -6.23 0.89 1.56
CA ARG A 64 -6.31 0.46 0.15
C ARG A 64 -5.19 1.08 -0.67
N ILE A 65 -4.61 0.30 -1.57
CA ILE A 65 -3.58 0.74 -2.53
C ILE A 65 -4.18 1.77 -3.50
N ARG A 66 -5.43 1.58 -3.90
CA ARG A 66 -6.17 2.54 -4.74
C ARG A 66 -7.41 3.06 -3.99
N PRO A 67 -7.62 4.38 -3.92
CA PRO A 67 -8.89 4.90 -3.46
C PRO A 67 -10.01 4.41 -4.38
N GLU A 68 -11.23 4.26 -3.85
CA GLU A 68 -12.39 4.11 -4.74
C GLU A 68 -12.53 5.40 -5.54
N LEU A 69 -12.52 5.29 -6.88
CA LEU A 69 -12.74 6.42 -7.75
C LEU A 69 -14.10 7.05 -7.42
N THR A 70 -14.15 8.36 -7.29
CA THR A 70 -15.46 9.04 -7.25
C THR A 70 -16.21 8.79 -8.56
N PRO A 71 -17.54 8.98 -8.60
CA PRO A 71 -18.29 8.89 -9.85
C PRO A 71 -17.67 9.71 -10.99
N GLU A 72 -17.16 10.91 -10.70
CA GLU A 72 -16.50 11.79 -11.67
C GLU A 72 -15.16 11.21 -12.16
N GLU A 73 -14.31 10.75 -11.25
CA GLU A 73 -13.03 10.13 -11.60
C GLU A 73 -13.22 8.85 -12.42
N ARG A 74 -14.28 8.08 -12.11
CA ARG A 74 -14.65 6.87 -12.84
C ARG A 74 -15.19 7.16 -14.23
N ILE A 75 -15.98 8.23 -14.39
CA ILE A 75 -16.41 8.69 -15.72
C ILE A 75 -15.19 9.09 -16.55
N LYS A 76 -14.28 9.87 -15.97
CA LYS A 76 -13.06 10.32 -16.67
C LYS A 76 -12.18 9.15 -17.10
N GLU A 77 -11.97 8.16 -16.22
CA GLU A 77 -11.20 6.96 -16.58
C GLU A 77 -11.86 6.17 -17.73
N LEU A 78 -13.19 6.07 -17.73
CA LEU A 78 -13.95 5.45 -18.83
C LEU A 78 -13.83 6.25 -20.13
N GLU A 79 -13.88 7.59 -20.07
CA GLU A 79 -13.67 8.47 -21.23
C GLU A 79 -12.26 8.30 -21.81
N ASP A 80 -11.23 8.29 -20.96
CA ASP A 80 -9.83 8.08 -21.36
C ASP A 80 -9.63 6.71 -22.02
N GLN A 81 -10.27 5.65 -21.48
CA GLN A 81 -10.25 4.32 -22.10
C GLN A 81 -10.94 4.29 -23.47
N VAL A 82 -12.10 4.94 -23.60
CA VAL A 82 -12.81 5.04 -24.89
C VAL A 82 -11.99 5.82 -25.90
N LEU A 83 -11.33 6.90 -25.49
CA LEU A 83 -10.47 7.71 -26.35
C LEU A 83 -9.24 6.92 -26.82
N LEU A 84 -8.61 6.15 -25.93
CA LEU A 84 -7.49 5.28 -26.28
C LEU A 84 -7.91 4.23 -27.31
N LEU A 85 -9.04 3.54 -27.07
CA LEU A 85 -9.59 2.55 -28.00
C LEU A 85 -10.00 3.16 -29.34
N ALA A 86 -10.53 4.38 -29.32
CA ALA A 86 -10.87 5.12 -30.54
C ALA A 86 -9.61 5.42 -31.34
N ASN A 87 -8.57 5.97 -30.70
CA ASN A 87 -7.27 6.27 -31.32
C ASN A 87 -6.58 5.03 -31.89
N GLU A 88 -6.65 3.90 -31.19
CA GLU A 88 -6.13 2.61 -31.69
C GLU A 88 -6.90 2.12 -32.92
N LYS A 89 -8.22 2.34 -32.98
CA LYS A 89 -9.07 1.94 -34.13
C LYS A 89 -8.96 2.88 -35.32
N THR A 90 -8.74 4.17 -35.10
CA THR A 90 -8.62 5.18 -36.17
C THR A 90 -7.19 5.43 -36.62
N GLY A 91 -6.20 4.78 -35.99
CA GLY A 91 -4.79 4.88 -36.40
C GLY A 91 -4.16 6.23 -36.08
N GLY A 92 -4.59 6.89 -35.00
CA GLY A 92 -4.05 8.17 -34.54
C GLY A 92 -4.30 9.32 -35.52
N ILE A 93 -5.42 10.03 -35.37
CA ILE A 93 -5.65 11.29 -36.09
C ILE A 93 -5.43 12.42 -35.08
N LEU A 94 -4.19 12.90 -35.03
CA LEU A 94 -3.85 14.27 -34.61
C LEU A 94 -3.92 15.18 -35.83
#